data_AF-A0A0K0E7B9-F1
#
_entry.id   AF-A0A0K0E7B9-F1
#
_cell.length_a   1.000
_cell.length_b   1.000
_cell.length_c   1.000
_cell.angle_alpha   90.00
_cell.angle_beta   90.00
_cell.angle_gamma   90.00
#
_symmetry.space_group_name_H-M   'P 1'
#
loop_
_entity.id
_entity.type
_entity.pdbx_description
1 polymer ?
#
loop_
_entity_poly.entity_id
_entity_poly.type
_entity_poly.pdbx_seq_one_letter_code
_entity_poly.pdbx_strand_id
1 'polypeptide(L)'
;MFQRSMKFSATSSIFLQYFKHIFLTYTMLKLFLLRMDINLSTLTIDELVSLYKNKQLKNQVSNEWDDIILNQLRIVIIYCLTKKKSKNIPKEFLRLDHNGIKNVFIPPIVKGINGVKFLQFIEAWYNYNATNRLYINEILKLVCLDNIVLEQLYSFTKKSIGKMEENGDYKNLNDFQKFLIMLNLEVLNMIEEKKKMNNDV
;
A
#
# COMPACT_ATOMS: atom_id res chain seq x y z
N MET A 1 40.74 7.98 10.45
CA MET A 1 39.70 8.29 11.45
C MET A 1 38.35 8.10 10.76
N PHE A 2 37.60 7.06 11.11
CA PHE A 2 36.41 6.61 10.36
C PHE A 2 35.36 7.74 10.22
N GLN A 3 35.35 8.41 9.06
CA GLN A 3 34.18 9.15 8.59
C GLN A 3 33.05 8.13 8.39
N ARG A 4 32.22 7.94 9.42
CA ARG A 4 30.88 7.37 9.28
C ARG A 4 30.06 8.37 8.46
N SER A 5 30.22 8.33 7.14
CA SER A 5 29.22 8.90 6.25
C SER A 5 27.93 8.11 6.51
N MET A 6 26.98 8.78 7.17
CA MET A 6 25.61 8.29 7.24
C MET A 6 25.14 8.10 5.80
N LYS A 7 25.17 6.85 5.32
CA LYS A 7 24.35 6.43 4.19
C LYS A 7 22.90 6.58 4.64
N PHE A 8 22.36 7.79 4.57
CA PHE A 8 20.93 7.99 4.34
C PHE A 8 20.67 7.39 2.96
N SER A 9 20.58 6.06 2.92
CA SER A 9 20.47 5.25 1.72
C SER A 9 19.26 5.72 0.92
N ALA A 10 19.34 5.63 -0.40
CA ALA A 10 18.42 6.09 -1.44
C ALA A 10 16.89 6.16 -1.15
N THR A 11 16.37 5.48 -0.13
CA THR A 11 14.99 5.65 0.35
C THR A 11 14.67 7.10 0.67
N SER A 12 15.53 7.84 1.40
CA SER A 12 15.25 9.25 1.72
C SER A 12 15.16 10.12 0.46
N SER A 13 16.04 9.90 -0.50
CA SER A 13 16.06 10.60 -1.80
C SER A 13 14.79 10.34 -2.62
N ILE A 14 14.39 9.06 -2.74
CA ILE A 14 13.16 8.68 -3.46
C ILE A 14 11.94 9.28 -2.75
N PHE A 15 11.85 9.15 -1.41
CA PHE A 15 10.76 9.78 -0.66
C PHE A 15 10.75 11.30 -0.84
N LEU A 16 11.91 11.97 -0.87
CA LEU A 16 12.00 13.42 -1.07
C LEU A 16 11.58 13.83 -2.49
N GLN A 17 11.99 13.08 -3.51
CA GLN A 17 11.63 13.35 -4.89
C GLN A 17 10.13 13.11 -5.14
N TYR A 18 9.58 12.03 -4.59
CA TYR A 18 8.13 11.81 -4.59
C TYR A 18 7.41 12.87 -3.76
N PHE A 19 7.93 13.28 -2.62
CA PHE A 19 7.34 14.36 -1.83
C PHE A 19 7.34 15.68 -2.60
N LYS A 20 8.41 16.01 -3.34
CA LYS A 20 8.44 17.18 -4.25
C LYS A 20 7.38 17.07 -5.34
N HIS A 21 7.25 15.90 -5.98
CA HIS A 21 6.26 15.70 -7.03
C HIS A 21 4.83 15.79 -6.48
N ILE A 22 4.57 15.17 -5.32
CA ILE A 22 3.31 15.25 -4.58
C ILE A 22 3.04 16.70 -4.18
N PHE A 23 4.04 17.44 -3.71
CA PHE A 23 3.92 18.85 -3.34
C PHE A 23 3.58 19.72 -4.56
N LEU A 24 4.22 19.50 -5.71
CA LEU A 24 3.91 20.20 -6.96
C LEU A 24 2.46 19.93 -7.40
N THR A 25 2.05 18.65 -7.41
CA THR A 25 0.66 18.30 -7.70
C THR A 25 -0.30 18.90 -6.67
N TYR A 26 0.10 19.00 -5.39
CA TYR A 26 -0.69 19.66 -4.35
C TYR A 26 -0.76 21.18 -4.53
N THR A 27 0.29 21.82 -5.07
CA THR A 27 0.27 23.27 -5.32
C THR A 27 -0.65 23.58 -6.50
N MET A 28 -0.58 22.76 -7.56
CA MET A 28 -1.52 22.81 -8.70
C MET A 28 -2.96 22.53 -8.24
N LEU A 29 -3.13 21.54 -7.35
CA LEU A 29 -4.40 21.21 -6.71
C LEU A 29 -4.99 22.39 -5.93
N LYS A 30 -4.17 23.08 -5.12
CA LYS A 30 -4.62 24.25 -4.36
C LYS A 30 -5.06 25.39 -5.28
N LEU A 31 -4.36 25.60 -6.40
CA LEU A 31 -4.73 26.60 -7.41
C LEU A 31 -6.03 26.23 -8.14
N PHE A 32 -6.24 24.95 -8.43
CA PHE A 32 -7.45 24.46 -9.11
C PHE A 32 -8.69 24.52 -8.18
N LEU A 33 -8.54 24.06 -6.95
CA LEU A 33 -9.62 24.06 -5.95
C LEU A 33 -10.01 25.46 -5.49
N LEU A 34 -9.10 26.44 -5.56
CA LEU A 34 -9.43 27.86 -5.35
C LEU A 34 -10.50 28.35 -6.33
N ARG A 35 -10.68 27.70 -7.49
CA ARG A 35 -11.79 27.98 -8.42
C ARG A 35 -13.09 27.29 -8.04
N MET A 36 -13.07 26.31 -7.14
CA MET A 36 -14.23 25.49 -6.75
C MET A 36 -14.60 25.57 -5.27
N ASP A 37 -13.91 26.39 -4.47
CA ASP A 37 -14.07 26.55 -3.01
C ASP A 37 -13.99 25.25 -2.16
N ILE A 38 -13.65 24.10 -2.74
CA ILE A 38 -13.49 22.83 -1.99
C ILE A 38 -12.03 22.67 -1.58
N ASN A 39 -11.67 23.00 -0.34
CA ASN A 39 -10.34 22.68 0.15
C ASN A 39 -10.23 21.19 0.54
N LEU A 40 -9.78 20.33 -0.37
CA LEU A 40 -9.62 18.88 -0.12
C LEU A 40 -8.76 18.54 1.12
N SER A 41 -7.88 19.46 1.55
CA SER A 41 -7.07 19.25 2.77
C SER A 41 -7.87 19.32 4.07
N THR A 42 -9.09 19.88 4.02
CA THR A 42 -10.01 19.96 5.16
C THR A 42 -10.96 18.76 5.25
N LEU A 43 -11.04 17.96 4.19
CA LEU A 43 -11.91 16.79 4.15
C LEU A 43 -11.33 15.63 4.96
N THR A 44 -12.24 14.89 5.58
CA THR A 44 -11.93 13.61 6.22
C THR A 44 -11.58 12.55 5.17
N ILE A 45 -10.91 11.48 5.60
CA ILE A 45 -10.59 10.34 4.73
C ILE A 45 -11.87 9.72 4.15
N ASP A 46 -12.95 9.71 4.94
CA ASP A 46 -14.24 9.18 4.52
C ASP A 46 -14.83 9.97 3.34
N GLU A 47 -14.81 11.30 3.45
CA GLU A 47 -15.26 12.21 2.40
C GLU A 47 -14.38 12.12 1.16
N LEU A 48 -13.06 12.05 1.31
CA LEU A 48 -12.14 11.89 0.17
C LEU A 48 -12.38 10.60 -0.61
N VAL A 49 -12.58 9.48 0.09
CA VAL A 49 -12.90 8.20 -0.55
C VAL A 49 -14.28 8.24 -1.21
N SER A 50 -15.25 8.92 -0.60
CA SER A 50 -16.58 9.11 -1.18
C SER A 50 -16.53 9.97 -2.46
N LEU A 51 -15.72 11.03 -2.46
CA LEU A 51 -15.45 11.86 -3.63
C LEU A 51 -14.77 11.08 -4.76
N TYR A 52 -13.79 10.23 -4.43
CA TYR A 52 -13.16 9.33 -5.41
C TYR A 52 -14.18 8.42 -6.10
N LYS A 53 -15.16 7.90 -5.36
CA LYS A 53 -16.20 7.01 -5.90
C LYS A 53 -17.29 7.74 -6.69
N ASN A 54 -17.41 9.06 -6.56
CA ASN A 54 -18.45 9.83 -7.22
C ASN A 54 -18.12 10.06 -8.70
N LYS A 55 -18.60 9.15 -9.56
CA LYS A 55 -18.42 9.23 -11.01
C LYS A 55 -19.10 10.44 -11.66
N GLN A 56 -20.16 10.99 -11.07
CA GLN A 56 -20.85 12.16 -11.64
C GLN A 56 -19.97 13.41 -11.52
N LEU A 57 -19.36 13.63 -10.35
CA LEU A 57 -18.42 14.74 -10.13
C LEU A 57 -17.22 14.65 -11.07
N LYS A 58 -16.70 13.44 -11.31
CA LYS A 58 -15.58 13.22 -12.23
C LYS A 58 -15.82 13.82 -13.62
N ASN A 59 -17.04 13.68 -14.15
CA ASN A 59 -17.38 14.20 -15.48
C ASN A 59 -17.64 15.71 -15.50
N GLN A 60 -17.92 16.31 -14.34
CA GLN A 60 -18.28 17.73 -14.21
C GLN A 60 -17.09 18.63 -13.87
N VAL A 61 -16.08 18.09 -13.18
CA VAL A 61 -15.01 18.89 -12.58
C VAL A 61 -13.83 19.10 -13.54
N SER A 62 -13.11 18.04 -13.92
CA SER A 62 -12.05 18.09 -14.93
C SER A 62 -11.55 16.69 -15.29
N ASN A 63 -10.85 16.57 -16.42
CA ASN A 63 -10.15 15.36 -16.81
C ASN A 63 -9.01 14.97 -15.82
N GLU A 64 -8.57 15.90 -14.97
CA GLU A 64 -7.49 15.71 -13.98
C GLU A 64 -8.03 15.29 -12.60
N TRP A 65 -9.35 15.18 -12.43
CA TRP A 65 -9.98 14.91 -11.13
C TRP A 65 -9.43 13.65 -10.45
N ASP A 66 -9.25 12.57 -11.21
CA ASP A 66 -8.71 11.32 -10.68
C ASP A 66 -7.31 11.52 -10.10
N ASP A 67 -6.43 12.19 -10.84
CA ASP A 67 -5.07 12.46 -10.38
C ASP A 67 -5.08 13.35 -9.13
N ILE A 68 -5.94 14.37 -9.12
CA ILE A 68 -6.17 15.26 -8.00
C ILE A 68 -6.56 14.49 -6.73
N ILE A 69 -7.64 13.69 -6.78
CA ILE A 69 -8.17 13.01 -5.60
C ILE A 69 -7.23 11.88 -5.14
N LEU A 70 -6.60 11.17 -6.09
CA LEU A 70 -5.61 10.13 -5.79
C LEU A 70 -4.36 10.73 -5.14
N ASN A 71 -3.90 11.89 -5.58
CA ASN A 71 -2.80 12.61 -4.93
C ASN A 71 -3.14 13.00 -3.50
N GLN A 72 -4.36 13.48 -3.24
CA GLN A 72 -4.79 13.80 -1.88
C GLN A 72 -4.85 12.54 -0.99
N LEU A 73 -5.35 11.42 -1.52
CA LEU A 73 -5.35 10.14 -0.82
C LEU A 73 -3.93 9.64 -0.51
N ARG A 74 -2.98 9.83 -1.42
CA ARG A 74 -1.54 9.57 -1.20
C ARG A 74 -0.98 10.42 -0.05
N ILE A 75 -1.29 11.71 -0.01
CA ILE A 75 -0.87 12.61 1.08
C ILE A 75 -1.41 12.13 2.42
N VAL A 76 -2.69 11.76 2.47
CA VAL A 76 -3.35 11.24 3.67
C VAL A 76 -2.67 9.97 4.17
N ILE A 77 -2.41 8.98 3.30
CA ILE A 77 -1.77 7.74 3.73
C ILE A 77 -0.33 7.99 4.20
N ILE A 78 0.44 8.85 3.50
CA ILE A 78 1.78 9.25 3.95
C ILE A 78 1.72 9.92 5.33
N TYR A 79 0.76 10.81 5.55
CA TYR A 79 0.57 11.48 6.84
C TYR A 79 0.23 10.47 7.96
N CYS A 80 -0.65 9.51 7.68
CA CYS A 80 -0.97 8.43 8.62
C CYS A 80 0.27 7.60 9.00
N LEU A 81 1.09 7.23 8.02
CA LEU A 81 2.29 6.41 8.20
C LEU A 81 3.43 7.14 8.92
N THR A 82 3.57 8.45 8.68
CA THR A 82 4.70 9.24 9.19
C THR A 82 4.40 10.02 10.47
N LYS A 83 3.25 10.73 10.53
CA LYS A 83 2.95 11.70 11.59
C LYS A 83 2.14 11.10 12.73
N LYS A 84 1.07 10.35 12.42
CA LYS A 84 0.23 9.73 13.46
C LYS A 84 0.93 8.55 14.15
N LYS A 85 2.11 8.12 13.67
CA LYS A 85 2.75 6.83 14.00
C LYS A 85 1.79 5.64 13.89
N SER A 86 0.67 5.81 13.19
CA SER A 86 -0.29 4.75 12.94
C SER A 86 0.33 3.83 11.92
N LYS A 87 0.85 2.69 12.38
CA LYS A 87 1.35 1.64 11.49
C LYS A 87 0.24 0.93 10.73
N ASN A 88 -1.03 1.35 10.89
CA ASN A 88 -2.19 0.73 10.27
C ASN A 88 -2.74 1.63 9.17
N ILE A 89 -3.13 1.00 8.06
CA ILE A 89 -3.78 1.65 6.93
C ILE A 89 -5.24 1.94 7.34
N PRO A 90 -5.76 3.17 7.13
CA PRO A 90 -7.14 3.50 7.49
C PRO A 90 -8.13 2.59 6.75
N LYS A 91 -9.15 2.12 7.46
CA LYS A 91 -10.15 1.17 6.92
C LYS A 91 -10.95 1.76 5.77
N GLU A 92 -11.03 3.07 5.66
CA GLU A 92 -11.73 3.80 4.62
C GLU A 92 -11.14 3.46 3.23
N PHE A 93 -9.83 3.16 3.15
CA PHE A 93 -9.16 2.72 1.92
C PHE A 93 -9.65 1.35 1.43
N LEU A 94 -10.30 0.54 2.28
CA LEU A 94 -10.92 -0.72 1.84
C LEU A 94 -12.00 -0.49 0.79
N ARG A 95 -12.59 0.71 0.71
CA ARG A 95 -13.62 1.05 -0.27
C ARG A 95 -13.05 1.46 -1.63
N LEU A 96 -11.74 1.61 -1.79
CA LEU A 96 -11.16 1.91 -3.11
C LEU A 96 -11.31 0.69 -4.03
N ASP A 97 -11.45 0.93 -5.33
CA ASP A 97 -11.36 -0.14 -6.33
C ASP A 97 -9.90 -0.48 -6.64
N HIS A 98 -9.67 -1.45 -7.55
CA HIS A 98 -8.31 -1.90 -7.86
C HIS A 98 -7.42 -0.75 -8.39
N ASN A 99 -7.98 0.16 -9.20
CA ASN A 99 -7.29 1.34 -9.70
C ASN A 99 -6.90 2.28 -8.57
N GLY A 100 -7.82 2.52 -7.63
CA GLY A 100 -7.57 3.33 -6.45
C GLY A 100 -6.45 2.75 -5.60
N ILE A 101 -6.45 1.43 -5.37
CA ILE A 101 -5.37 0.77 -4.62
C ILE A 101 -4.03 0.89 -5.37
N LYS A 102 -3.99 0.54 -6.66
CA LYS A 102 -2.79 0.59 -7.49
C LYS A 102 -2.17 1.98 -7.55
N ASN A 103 -3.02 3.00 -7.64
CA ASN A 103 -2.57 4.37 -7.75
C ASN A 103 -2.26 5.01 -6.40
N VAL A 104 -2.95 4.68 -5.31
CA VAL A 104 -2.61 5.20 -3.98
C VAL A 104 -1.36 4.52 -3.42
N PHE A 105 -1.29 3.19 -3.48
CA PHE A 105 -0.23 2.38 -2.88
C PHE A 105 0.91 2.16 -3.88
N ILE A 106 1.49 3.26 -4.37
CA ILE A 106 2.67 3.23 -5.23
C ILE A 106 3.89 2.65 -4.49
N PRO A 107 4.90 2.10 -5.20
CA PRO A 107 6.03 1.42 -4.58
C PRO A 107 6.74 2.21 -3.46
N PRO A 108 6.97 3.55 -3.58
CA PRO A 108 7.56 4.32 -2.48
C PRO A 108 6.72 4.30 -1.21
N ILE A 109 5.39 4.40 -1.33
CA ILE A 109 4.48 4.36 -0.18
C ILE A 109 4.49 2.96 0.43
N VAL A 110 4.38 1.90 -0.37
CA VAL A 110 4.40 0.51 0.13
C VAL A 110 5.74 0.17 0.79
N LYS A 111 6.85 0.70 0.27
CA LYS A 111 8.17 0.61 0.90
C LYS A 111 8.27 1.38 2.23
N GLY A 112 7.29 2.21 2.58
CA GLY A 112 7.15 2.82 3.90
C GLY A 112 6.36 1.96 4.90
N ILE A 113 5.75 0.86 4.46
CA ILE A 113 4.84 0.03 5.25
C ILE A 113 5.51 -1.31 5.55
N ASN A 114 5.28 -1.84 6.75
CA ASN A 114 5.60 -3.24 7.04
C ASN A 114 4.83 -4.15 6.07
N GLY A 115 5.53 -5.02 5.35
CA GLY A 115 4.95 -5.81 4.27
C GLY A 115 3.80 -6.72 4.73
N VAL A 116 3.88 -7.29 5.94
CA VAL A 116 2.82 -8.15 6.50
C VAL A 116 1.57 -7.35 6.83
N LYS A 117 1.70 -6.13 7.35
CA LYS A 117 0.55 -5.24 7.57
C LYS A 117 -0.12 -4.82 6.26
N PHE A 118 0.68 -4.60 5.22
CA PHE A 118 0.14 -4.31 3.89
C PHE A 118 -0.61 -5.52 3.33
N LEU A 119 -0.08 -6.73 3.48
CA LEU A 119 -0.77 -7.97 3.11
C LEU A 119 -2.09 -8.17 3.87
N GLN A 120 -2.11 -7.90 5.18
CA GLN A 120 -3.34 -7.94 5.99
C GLN A 120 -4.39 -6.95 5.48
N PHE A 121 -3.96 -5.76 5.07
CA PHE A 121 -4.85 -4.81 4.42
C PHE A 121 -5.35 -5.31 3.06
N ILE A 122 -4.48 -5.91 2.23
CA ILE A 122 -4.90 -6.50 0.95
C ILE A 122 -5.90 -7.63 1.16
N GLU A 123 -5.70 -8.51 2.16
CA GLU A 123 -6.65 -9.57 2.51
C GLU A 123 -8.02 -8.97 2.89
N ALA A 124 -8.01 -7.95 3.76
CA ALA A 124 -9.23 -7.25 4.15
C ALA A 124 -9.91 -6.58 2.95
N TRP A 125 -9.13 -5.96 2.06
CA TRP A 125 -9.64 -5.30 0.85
C TRP A 125 -10.24 -6.31 -0.14
N TYR A 126 -9.59 -7.45 -0.32
CA TYR A 126 -10.04 -8.56 -1.17
C TYR A 126 -11.35 -9.16 -0.66
N ASN A 127 -11.48 -9.30 0.66
CA ASN A 127 -12.72 -9.77 1.29
C ASN A 127 -13.84 -8.73 1.22
N TYR A 128 -13.51 -7.44 1.34
CA TYR A 128 -14.48 -6.35 1.26
C TYR A 128 -15.02 -6.16 -0.17
N ASN A 129 -14.18 -6.27 -1.19
CA ASN A 129 -14.53 -6.03 -2.60
C ASN A 129 -14.67 -7.34 -3.38
N ALA A 130 -15.70 -8.14 -3.08
CA ALA A 130 -15.90 -9.46 -3.69
C ALA A 130 -15.91 -9.46 -5.23
N THR A 131 -16.28 -8.35 -5.89
CA THR A 131 -16.22 -8.19 -7.35
C THR A 131 -14.82 -7.91 -7.90
N ASN A 132 -13.92 -7.33 -7.12
CA ASN A 132 -12.56 -6.98 -7.54
C ASN A 132 -11.54 -8.10 -7.34
N ARG A 133 -11.99 -9.32 -6.97
CA ARG A 133 -11.14 -10.49 -6.75
C ARG A 133 -10.26 -10.83 -7.96
N LEU A 134 -10.74 -10.55 -9.17
CA LEU A 134 -10.03 -10.78 -10.43
C LEU A 134 -8.67 -10.06 -10.50
N TYR A 135 -8.54 -8.91 -9.81
CA TYR A 135 -7.33 -8.09 -9.86
C TYR A 135 -6.37 -8.36 -8.71
N ILE A 136 -6.60 -9.40 -7.90
CA ILE A 136 -5.75 -9.68 -6.73
C ILE A 136 -4.29 -9.84 -7.14
N ASN A 137 -4.00 -10.51 -8.25
CA ASN A 137 -2.64 -10.69 -8.76
C ASN A 137 -1.96 -9.36 -9.10
N GLU A 138 -2.69 -8.36 -9.59
CA GLU A 138 -2.12 -7.02 -9.83
C GLU A 138 -1.84 -6.29 -8.52
N ILE A 139 -2.72 -6.39 -7.54
CA ILE A 139 -2.53 -5.76 -6.23
C ILE A 139 -1.37 -6.41 -5.48
N LEU A 140 -1.22 -7.73 -5.58
CA LEU A 140 -0.13 -8.50 -4.96
C LEU A 140 1.25 -8.12 -5.52
N LYS A 141 1.34 -7.65 -6.77
CA LYS A 141 2.60 -7.11 -7.34
C LYS A 141 3.10 -5.85 -6.63
N LEU A 142 2.25 -5.17 -5.86
CA LEU A 142 2.65 -3.99 -5.08
C LEU A 142 3.47 -4.37 -3.83
N VAL A 143 3.39 -5.62 -3.37
CA VAL A 143 4.03 -6.09 -2.14
C VAL A 143 5.54 -5.93 -2.26
N CYS A 144 6.14 -5.19 -1.31
CA CYS A 144 7.58 -4.99 -1.24
C CYS A 144 8.21 -6.05 -0.32
N LEU A 145 9.05 -6.94 -0.88
CA LEU A 145 9.72 -8.02 -0.13
C LEU A 145 10.67 -7.50 0.95
N ASP A 146 11.39 -6.39 0.66
CA ASP A 146 12.39 -5.80 1.57
C ASP A 146 11.87 -5.49 2.97
N ASN A 147 10.56 -5.27 3.13
CA ASN A 147 9.94 -4.88 4.39
C ASN A 147 9.10 -5.99 5.05
N ILE A 148 9.26 -7.23 4.59
CA ILE A 148 8.59 -8.38 5.17
C ILE A 148 9.45 -8.96 6.29
N VAL A 149 8.86 -9.11 7.48
CA VAL A 149 9.46 -9.86 8.58
C VAL A 149 8.94 -11.30 8.48
N LEU A 150 9.84 -12.25 8.23
CA LEU A 150 9.47 -13.65 7.98
C LEU A 150 8.60 -14.26 9.09
N GLU A 151 8.94 -14.06 10.36
CA GLU A 151 8.15 -14.58 11.49
C GLU A 151 6.70 -14.05 11.49
N GLN A 152 6.52 -12.77 11.14
CA GLN A 152 5.20 -12.17 11.02
C GLN A 152 4.44 -12.73 9.81
N LEU A 153 5.13 -12.94 8.69
CA LEU A 153 4.54 -13.52 7.49
C LEU A 153 4.10 -14.96 7.75
N TYR A 154 4.94 -15.76 8.38
CA TYR A 154 4.63 -17.15 8.75
C TYR A 154 3.42 -17.21 9.69
N SER A 155 3.42 -16.39 10.75
CA SER A 155 2.29 -16.30 11.69
C SER A 155 1.00 -15.88 10.97
N PHE A 156 1.07 -14.89 10.08
CA PHE A 156 -0.08 -14.44 9.32
C PHE A 156 -0.59 -15.50 8.34
N THR A 157 0.31 -16.20 7.67
CA THR A 157 0.00 -17.29 6.72
C THR A 157 -0.65 -18.45 7.46
N LYS A 158 -0.07 -18.87 8.59
CA LYS A 158 -0.67 -19.89 9.47
C LYS A 158 -2.05 -19.48 9.94
N LYS A 159 -2.28 -18.20 10.28
CA LYS A 159 -3.62 -17.72 10.66
C LYS A 159 -4.61 -17.70 9.49
N SER A 160 -4.18 -17.30 8.30
CA SER A 160 -5.02 -17.24 7.10
C SER A 160 -5.41 -18.64 6.62
N ILE A 161 -4.50 -19.61 6.70
CA ILE A 161 -4.74 -21.03 6.40
C ILE A 161 -5.46 -21.73 7.56
N GLY A 162 -5.11 -21.40 8.80
CA GLY A 162 -5.56 -22.05 10.04
C GLY A 162 -7.08 -22.05 10.22
N LYS A 163 -7.77 -21.08 9.62
CA LYS A 163 -9.24 -21.08 9.47
C LYS A 163 -9.77 -22.32 8.72
N MET A 164 -8.92 -23.13 8.10
CA MET A 164 -9.24 -24.38 7.43
C MET A 164 -8.85 -25.63 8.23
N GLU A 165 -7.97 -25.56 9.23
CA GLU A 165 -7.65 -26.74 10.07
C GLU A 165 -8.90 -27.23 10.80
N GLU A 166 -9.79 -26.30 11.18
CA GLU A 166 -11.10 -26.60 11.75
C GLU A 166 -12.04 -27.32 10.75
N ASN A 167 -11.79 -27.22 9.44
CA ASN A 167 -12.64 -27.77 8.37
C ASN A 167 -12.00 -28.91 7.56
N GLY A 168 -10.73 -29.26 7.80
CA GLY A 168 -10.03 -30.38 7.15
C GLY A 168 -9.78 -30.27 5.64
N ASP A 169 -10.13 -29.15 5.00
CA ASP A 169 -10.14 -29.03 3.54
C ASP A 169 -9.04 -28.10 2.99
N TYR A 170 -7.79 -28.55 3.11
CA TYR A 170 -6.63 -27.85 2.52
C TYR A 170 -6.64 -27.82 0.99
N LYS A 171 -7.55 -28.54 0.31
CA LYS A 171 -7.64 -28.51 -1.16
C LYS A 171 -8.25 -27.20 -1.67
N ASN A 172 -8.94 -26.45 -0.81
CA ASN A 172 -9.69 -25.25 -1.18
C ASN A 172 -8.97 -23.93 -0.90
N LEU A 173 -7.63 -23.91 -0.93
CA LEU A 173 -6.86 -22.67 -0.79
C LEU A 173 -7.24 -21.68 -1.91
N ASN A 174 -7.58 -20.46 -1.52
CA ASN A 174 -7.81 -19.38 -2.47
C ASN A 174 -6.48 -18.80 -2.98
N ASP A 175 -6.53 -17.99 -4.04
CA ASP A 175 -5.32 -17.45 -4.68
C ASP A 175 -4.48 -16.57 -3.75
N PHE A 176 -5.12 -15.85 -2.83
CA PHE A 176 -4.41 -15.06 -1.83
C PHE A 176 -3.63 -15.95 -0.86
N GLN A 177 -4.23 -17.04 -0.37
CA GLN A 177 -3.57 -18.00 0.51
C GLN A 177 -2.43 -18.74 -0.21
N LYS A 178 -2.64 -19.15 -1.46
CA LYS A 178 -1.57 -19.72 -2.31
C LYS A 178 -0.41 -18.74 -2.48
N PHE A 179 -0.72 -17.46 -2.72
CA PHE A 179 0.29 -16.41 -2.79
C PHE A 179 1.06 -16.26 -1.49
N LEU A 180 0.39 -16.26 -0.32
CA LEU A 180 1.09 -16.20 0.97
C LEU A 180 2.07 -17.36 1.14
N ILE A 181 1.70 -18.58 0.77
CA ILE A 181 2.61 -19.74 0.83
C ILE A 181 3.83 -19.52 -0.06
N MET A 182 3.63 -19.15 -1.33
CA MET A 182 4.73 -18.87 -2.25
C MET A 182 5.63 -17.74 -1.73
N LEU A 183 5.04 -16.71 -1.14
CA LEU A 183 5.77 -15.58 -0.57
C LEU A 183 6.64 -15.99 0.62
N ASN A 184 6.21 -16.93 1.45
CA ASN A 184 7.06 -17.45 2.53
C ASN A 184 8.30 -18.15 1.97
N LEU A 185 8.12 -18.98 0.94
CA LEU A 185 9.22 -19.68 0.27
C LEU A 185 10.21 -18.70 -0.36
N GLU A 186 9.70 -17.67 -1.04
CA GLU A 186 10.52 -16.64 -1.67
C GLU A 186 11.34 -15.86 -0.62
N VAL A 187 10.71 -15.43 0.47
CA VAL A 187 11.40 -14.71 1.55
C VAL A 187 12.42 -15.61 2.25
N LEU A 188 12.14 -16.90 2.42
CA LEU A 188 13.09 -17.89 2.95
C LEU A 188 14.32 -18.03 2.05
N ASN A 189 14.11 -18.19 0.74
CA ASN A 189 15.19 -18.27 -0.25
C ASN A 189 16.07 -17.03 -0.21
N MET A 190 15.48 -15.84 -0.20
CA MET A 190 16.22 -14.57 -0.08
C MET A 190 17.06 -14.48 1.20
N ILE A 191 16.59 -15.04 2.32
CA ILE A 191 17.34 -15.05 3.58
C ILE A 191 18.50 -16.05 3.51
N GLU A 192 18.29 -17.22 2.92
CA GLU A 192 19.34 -18.23 2.75
C GLU A 192 20.46 -17.75 1.83
N GLU A 193 20.11 -17.12 0.71
CA GLU A 193 21.09 -16.50 -0.20
C GLU A 193 21.94 -15.44 0.50
N LYS A 194 21.31 -14.57 1.30
CA LYS A 194 22.02 -13.57 2.11
C LYS A 194 22.97 -14.22 3.13
N LYS A 195 22.64 -15.38 3.69
CA LYS A 195 23.52 -16.12 4.60
C LYS A 195 24.72 -16.72 3.87
N LYS A 196 24.51 -17.31 2.69
CA LYS A 196 25.59 -17.85 1.85
C LYS A 196 26.59 -16.76 1.48
N MET A 197 26.11 -15.62 0.99
CA MET A 197 26.96 -14.47 0.65
C MET A 197 27.75 -13.90 1.81
N ASN A 198 27.25 -14.02 3.05
CA ASN A 198 27.97 -13.55 4.24
C ASN A 198 28.99 -14.56 4.78
N ASN A 199 28.88 -15.85 4.41
CA ASN A 199 29.83 -16.89 4.81
C ASN A 199 30.99 -17.04 3.82
N ASP A 200 30.81 -16.55 2.58
CA ASP A 200 31.85 -16.52 1.55
C ASP A 200 32.79 -15.29 1.68
N VAL A 201 32.61 -14.45 2.71
CA VAL A 201 33.43 -13.26 3.03
C VAL A 201 34.15 -13.46 4.35
#